data_AF-A0A7V6VKN8-F1
#
_entry.id   AF-A0A7V6VKN8-F1
#
_cell.length_a   1.000
_cell.length_b   1.000
_cell.length_c   1.000
_cell.angle_alpha   90.00
_cell.angle_beta   90.00
_cell.angle_gamma   90.00
#
_symmetry.space_group_name_H-M   'P 1'
#
loop_
_entity.id
_entity.type
_entity.pdbx_description
1 polymer ?
#
loop_
_entity_poly.entity_id
_entity_poly.type
_entity_poly.pdbx_seq_one_letter_code
_entity_poly.pdbx_strand_id
1 'polypeptide(L)'
;DYLDALAREALAAALLPDDAAHLPSSASPDGSPSDDAPHLPPSGLVLAVEALAPLPDAVRTRVVHRAIMDVAPPGARGAVGSRHVEAVDRLLVAYRGQGGTHLPGFVTARRVGQVLVIARERGEEE
;
A
#
# COMPACT_ATOMS: atom_id res chain seq x y z
N ASP A 1 19.63 5.83 10.82
CA ASP A 1 19.70 7.14 10.13
C ASP A 1 18.57 8.02 10.68
N TYR A 2 18.78 9.33 10.82
CA TYR A 2 17.76 10.29 11.27
C TYR A 2 16.54 10.29 10.33
N LEU A 3 16.78 10.23 9.02
CA LEU A 3 15.71 10.18 8.02
C LEU A 3 14.90 8.88 8.08
N ASP A 4 15.52 7.74 8.46
CA ASP A 4 14.80 6.49 8.67
C ASP A 4 13.93 6.53 9.94
N ALA A 5 14.41 7.21 10.98
CA ALA A 5 13.62 7.41 12.19
C ALA A 5 12.36 8.25 11.89
N LEU A 6 12.53 9.34 11.14
CA LEU A 6 11.42 10.19 10.69
C LEU A 6 10.46 9.44 9.76
N ALA A 7 10.99 8.64 8.83
CA ALA A 7 10.16 7.81 7.96
C ALA A 7 9.33 6.78 8.74
N ARG A 8 9.93 6.13 9.75
CA ARG A 8 9.19 5.19 10.62
C ARG A 8 8.07 5.89 11.39
N GLU A 9 8.32 7.08 11.90
CA GLU A 9 7.32 7.88 12.61
C GLU A 9 6.20 8.34 11.68
N ALA A 10 6.54 8.85 10.50
CA ALA A 10 5.58 9.24 9.47
C ALA A 10 4.73 8.05 8.99
N LEU A 11 5.33 6.87 8.81
CA LEU A 11 4.61 5.64 8.49
C LEU A 11 3.60 5.28 9.58
N ALA A 12 4.01 5.32 10.84
CA ALA A 12 3.14 5.03 11.98
C ALA A 12 1.99 6.05 12.09
N ALA A 13 2.26 7.33 11.83
CA ALA A 13 1.25 8.39 11.87
C ALA A 13 0.26 8.30 10.69
N ALA A 14 0.71 7.83 9.53
CA ALA A 14 -0.14 7.66 8.34
C ALA A 14 -0.92 6.34 8.36
N LEU A 15 -0.59 5.41 9.25
CA LEU A 15 -1.24 4.10 9.32
C LEU A 15 -2.69 4.24 9.81
N LEU A 16 -3.63 3.91 8.94
CA LEU A 16 -5.04 3.88 9.28
C LEU A 16 -5.40 2.51 9.89
N PRO A 17 -6.38 2.46 10.82
CA PRO A 17 -6.92 1.21 11.31
C PRO A 17 -7.44 0.35 10.16
N ASP A 18 -7.38 -0.98 10.32
CA ASP A 18 -7.74 -1.97 9.29
C ASP A 18 -9.18 -1.76 8.75
N ASP A 19 -10.08 -1.24 9.59
CA ASP A 19 -11.46 -0.89 9.22
C ASP A 19 -11.58 0.15 8.10
N ALA A 20 -10.53 0.97 7.86
CA ALA A 20 -10.51 1.94 6.76
C ALA A 20 -10.38 1.27 5.38
N ALA A 21 -10.01 -0.01 5.32
CA ALA A 21 -9.98 -0.80 4.08
C ALA A 21 -11.38 -1.21 3.59
N HIS A 22 -12.43 -1.06 4.40
CA HIS A 22 -13.83 -1.26 3.98
C HIS A 22 -14.32 -0.10 3.11
N LEU A 23 -13.70 0.05 1.94
CA LEU A 23 -14.31 0.77 0.83
C LEU A 23 -15.47 -0.10 0.32
N PRO A 24 -16.70 0.43 0.17
CA PRO A 24 -17.75 -0.32 -0.47
C PRO A 24 -17.31 -0.61 -1.90
N SER A 25 -17.01 -1.88 -2.19
CA SER A 25 -17.10 -2.40 -3.55
C SER A 25 -18.49 -2.01 -4.04
N SER A 26 -18.59 -1.35 -5.20
CA SER A 26 -19.89 -0.96 -5.74
C SER A 26 -20.74 -2.22 -5.94
N ALA A 27 -21.57 -2.52 -4.94
CA ALA A 27 -22.44 -3.66 -4.93
C ALA A 27 -23.43 -3.50 -6.08
N SER A 28 -23.35 -4.40 -7.06
CA SER A 28 -24.45 -4.60 -8.00
C SER A 28 -25.63 -5.20 -7.22
N PRO A 29 -26.88 -4.81 -7.51
CA PRO A 29 -28.04 -5.16 -6.68
C PRO A 29 -28.51 -6.63 -6.79
N ASP A 30 -27.82 -7.49 -7.54
CA ASP A 30 -28.22 -8.89 -7.72
C ASP A 30 -27.41 -9.86 -6.86
N GLY A 31 -27.99 -10.19 -5.71
CA GLY A 31 -28.19 -11.56 -5.23
C GLY A 31 -27.03 -12.55 -5.22
N SER A 32 -26.19 -12.49 -4.18
CA SER A 32 -25.75 -13.62 -3.34
C SER A 32 -24.81 -13.08 -2.25
N PRO A 33 -24.88 -13.54 -0.99
CA PRO A 33 -23.78 -13.34 -0.05
C PRO A 33 -22.63 -14.27 -0.48
N SER A 34 -21.97 -13.93 -1.59
CA SER A 34 -20.66 -14.48 -1.87
C SER A 34 -19.76 -14.04 -0.73
N ASP A 35 -19.00 -14.98 -0.18
CA ASP A 35 -17.87 -14.78 0.74
C ASP A 35 -16.69 -14.08 0.01
N ASP A 36 -17.04 -13.10 -0.83
CA ASP A 36 -16.22 -12.21 -1.66
C ASP A 36 -16.10 -10.85 -0.97
N ALA A 37 -16.09 -10.84 0.36
CA ALA A 37 -15.39 -9.77 1.03
C ALA A 37 -13.93 -9.87 0.53
N PRO A 38 -13.30 -8.79 0.04
CA PRO A 38 -11.85 -8.81 -0.15
C PRO A 38 -11.26 -9.12 1.22
N HIS A 39 -10.94 -10.38 1.44
CA HIS A 39 -10.31 -10.87 2.63
C HIS A 39 -8.94 -10.22 2.58
N LEU A 40 -8.79 -9.09 3.29
CA LEU A 40 -7.50 -8.47 3.40
C LEU A 40 -6.61 -9.56 3.99
N PRO A 41 -5.58 -10.02 3.26
CA PRO A 41 -4.63 -10.92 3.87
C PRO A 41 -4.10 -10.22 5.11
N PRO A 42 -3.75 -10.93 6.19
CA PRO A 42 -3.28 -10.34 7.46
C PRO A 42 -1.99 -9.51 7.34
N SER A 43 -1.55 -9.22 6.12
CA SER A 43 -0.32 -8.55 5.71
C SER A 43 -0.66 -7.40 4.74
N GLY A 44 -1.58 -6.52 5.13
CA GLY A 44 -1.93 -5.29 4.39
C GLY A 44 -1.68 -4.04 5.23
N LEU A 45 -1.31 -2.94 4.58
CA LEU A 45 -1.18 -1.62 5.17
C LEU A 45 -2.09 -0.63 4.43
N VAL A 46 -2.83 0.15 5.20
CA VAL A 46 -3.64 1.27 4.69
C VAL A 46 -3.01 2.57 5.19
N LEU A 47 -2.63 3.45 4.25
CA LEU A 47 -1.91 4.68 4.55
C LEU A 47 -2.69 5.91 4.09
N ALA A 48 -2.78 6.92 4.95
CA ALA A 48 -3.40 8.20 4.62
C ALA A 48 -2.49 9.00 3.66
N VAL A 49 -2.99 9.30 2.45
CA VAL A 49 -2.24 10.06 1.44
C VAL A 49 -1.99 11.49 1.91
N GLU A 50 -2.95 12.11 2.58
CA GLU A 50 -2.84 13.48 3.09
C GLU A 50 -1.73 13.65 4.15
N ALA A 51 -1.41 12.59 4.90
CA ALA A 51 -0.32 12.59 5.85
C ALA A 51 1.05 12.45 5.16
N LEU A 52 1.09 11.74 4.03
CA LEU A 52 2.34 11.42 3.32
C LEU A 52 2.70 12.42 2.21
N ALA A 53 1.71 12.93 1.47
CA ALA A 53 1.91 13.85 0.36
C ALA A 53 2.68 15.14 0.71
N PRO A 54 2.50 15.81 1.88
CA PRO A 54 3.23 17.01 2.22
C PRO A 54 4.67 16.74 2.68
N LEU A 55 5.06 15.48 2.90
CA LEU A 55 6.39 15.15 3.37
C LEU A 55 7.44 15.40 2.27
N PRO A 56 8.70 15.72 2.65
CA PRO A 56 9.81 15.80 1.71
C PRO A 56 10.01 14.49 0.95
N ASP A 57 10.48 14.59 -0.28
CA ASP A 57 10.68 13.45 -1.19
C ASP A 57 11.54 12.32 -0.59
N ALA A 58 12.63 12.70 0.09
CA ALA A 58 13.52 11.76 0.78
C ALA A 58 12.83 11.00 1.93
N VAL A 59 11.82 11.60 2.57
CA VAL A 59 11.04 10.94 3.63
C VAL A 59 9.97 10.06 3.01
N ARG A 60 9.23 10.54 2.00
CA ARG A 60 8.19 9.75 1.33
C ARG A 60 8.73 8.47 0.71
N THR A 61 9.83 8.55 -0.04
CA THR A 61 10.46 7.38 -0.66
C THR A 61 10.90 6.34 0.37
N ARG A 62 11.42 6.77 1.53
CA ARG A 62 11.78 5.89 2.65
C ARG A 62 10.55 5.27 3.33
N VAL A 63 9.48 6.05 3.55
CA VAL A 63 8.20 5.56 4.08
C VAL A 63 7.63 4.49 3.15
N VAL A 64 7.56 4.78 1.85
CA VAL A 64 7.04 3.86 0.82
C VAL A 64 7.88 2.59 0.77
N HIS A 65 9.20 2.71 0.68
CA HIS A 65 10.09 1.54 0.70
C HIS A 65 9.85 0.69 1.94
N ARG A 66 9.73 1.31 3.12
CA ARG A 66 9.50 0.58 4.37
C ARG A 66 8.13 -0.10 4.40
N ALA A 67 7.07 0.58 3.98
CA ALA A 67 5.74 -0.02 3.89
C ALA A 67 5.73 -1.25 2.97
N ILE A 68 6.42 -1.17 1.83
CA ILE A 68 6.60 -2.32 0.93
C ILE A 68 7.35 -3.45 1.65
N MET A 69 8.42 -3.15 2.38
CA MET A 69 9.21 -4.16 3.11
C MET A 69 8.44 -4.85 4.24
N ASP A 70 7.56 -4.12 4.92
CA ASP A 70 6.72 -4.63 6.00
C ASP A 70 5.66 -5.62 5.47
N VAL A 71 5.17 -5.40 4.24
CA VAL A 71 4.20 -6.28 3.56
C VAL A 71 4.85 -7.40 2.74
N ALA A 72 6.01 -7.13 2.13
CA ALA A 72 6.66 -8.06 1.21
C ALA A 72 7.25 -9.28 1.92
N PRO A 73 7.08 -10.48 1.35
CA PRO A 73 7.66 -11.70 1.91
C PRO A 73 9.20 -11.63 1.85
N PRO A 74 9.92 -12.26 2.82
CA PRO A 74 11.37 -12.17 2.91
C PRO A 74 12.12 -12.48 1.61
N GLY A 75 11.64 -13.47 0.83
CA GLY A 75 12.24 -13.87 -0.45
C GLY A 75 12.10 -12.84 -1.58
N ALA A 76 11.11 -11.94 -1.50
CA ALA A 76 10.90 -10.91 -2.52
C ALA A 76 11.50 -9.54 -2.17
N ARG A 77 11.91 -9.32 -0.92
CA ARG A 77 12.50 -8.06 -0.47
C ARG A 77 13.73 -7.64 -1.30
N GLY A 78 14.54 -8.60 -1.73
CA GLY A 78 15.71 -8.35 -2.58
C GLY A 78 15.37 -7.96 -4.04
N ALA A 79 14.14 -8.22 -4.51
CA ALA A 79 13.70 -7.87 -5.85
C ALA A 79 13.06 -6.47 -5.93
N VAL A 80 12.73 -5.86 -4.79
CA VAL A 80 12.16 -4.51 -4.72
C VAL A 80 13.26 -3.48 -4.95
N GLY A 81 13.44 -3.05 -6.19
CA GLY A 81 14.31 -1.93 -6.55
C GLY A 81 13.62 -0.56 -6.51
N SER A 82 14.42 0.50 -6.69
CA SER A 82 13.99 1.92 -6.66
C SER A 82 12.81 2.23 -7.59
N ARG A 83 12.76 1.61 -8.78
CA ARG A 83 11.65 1.77 -9.73
C ARG A 83 10.27 1.47 -9.12
N HIS A 84 10.19 0.51 -8.20
CA HIS A 84 8.92 0.14 -7.58
C HIS A 84 8.55 1.14 -6.48
N VAL A 85 9.54 1.62 -5.73
CA VAL A 85 9.35 2.69 -4.74
C VAL A 85 8.86 3.96 -5.43
N GLU A 86 9.49 4.35 -6.54
CA GLU A 86 9.08 5.51 -7.36
C GLU A 86 7.69 5.33 -7.99
N ALA A 87 7.33 4.11 -8.40
CA ALA A 87 5.98 3.83 -8.90
C ALA A 87 4.92 4.06 -7.82
N VAL A 88 5.18 3.63 -6.58
CA VAL A 88 4.26 3.85 -5.46
C VAL A 88 4.26 5.31 -5.00
N ASP A 89 5.42 5.98 -4.95
CA ASP A 89 5.48 7.42 -4.62
C ASP A 89 4.68 8.27 -5.62
N ARG A 90 4.70 7.91 -6.91
CA ARG A 90 3.86 8.56 -7.93
C ARG A 90 2.36 8.42 -7.67
N LEU A 91 1.90 7.36 -7.01
CA LEU A 91 0.51 7.24 -6.59
C LEU A 91 0.16 8.27 -5.49
N LEU A 92 1.12 8.66 -4.66
CA LEU A 92 0.90 9.66 -3.61
C LEU A 92 0.77 11.08 -4.19
N VAL A 93 1.76 11.50 -4.99
CA VAL A 93 1.90 12.92 -5.39
C VAL A 93 1.47 13.23 -6.83
N ALA A 94 1.42 12.25 -7.72
CA ALA A 94 1.17 12.45 -9.14
C ALA A 94 -0.07 11.70 -9.66
N TYR A 95 -1.01 11.35 -8.77
CA TYR A 95 -2.20 10.57 -9.12
C TYR A 95 -3.11 11.30 -10.12
N ARG A 96 -3.46 10.60 -11.20
CA ARG A 96 -4.35 11.11 -12.26
C ARG A 96 -5.37 10.05 -12.72
N GLY A 97 -5.80 9.18 -11.80
CA GLY A 97 -6.57 7.98 -12.14
C GLY A 97 -5.69 6.78 -12.52
N GLN A 98 -4.48 6.73 -11.97
CA GLN A 98 -3.56 5.60 -12.19
C GLN A 98 -4.14 4.33 -11.56
N GLY A 99 -3.95 3.18 -12.21
CA GLY A 99 -4.28 1.87 -11.64
C GLY A 99 -3.36 1.46 -10.50
N GLY A 100 -3.60 0.27 -9.93
CA GLY A 100 -2.67 -0.34 -8.97
C GLY A 100 -1.33 -0.72 -9.63
N THR A 101 -0.24 -0.59 -8.90
CA THR A 101 1.07 -1.09 -9.30
C THR A 101 1.33 -2.45 -8.64
N HIS A 102 1.78 -3.40 -9.44
CA HIS A 102 2.26 -4.69 -8.95
C HIS A 102 3.74 -4.60 -8.60
N LEU A 103 4.10 -5.14 -7.45
CA LEU A 103 5.46 -5.24 -6.95
C LEU A 103 5.85 -6.72 -6.81
N PRO A 104 7.17 -7.02 -6.75
CA PRO A 104 7.64 -8.37 -6.49
C PRO A 104 7.07 -8.96 -5.20
N GLY A 105 6.82 -10.27 -5.20
CA GLY A 105 6.32 -10.99 -4.02
C GLY A 105 4.81 -10.93 -3.83
N PHE A 106 4.07 -10.80 -4.93
CA PHE A 106 2.60 -10.69 -4.93
C PHE A 106 2.10 -9.47 -4.14
N VAL A 107 2.91 -8.42 -4.02
CA VAL A 107 2.49 -7.19 -3.36
C VAL A 107 1.85 -6.27 -4.39
N THR A 108 0.68 -5.73 -4.08
CA THR A 108 0.01 -4.72 -4.89
C THR A 108 -0.14 -3.44 -4.08
N ALA A 109 0.13 -2.31 -4.74
CA ALA A 109 -0.09 -1.00 -4.17
C ALA A 109 -1.07 -0.23 -5.04
N ARG A 110 -2.16 0.26 -4.46
CA ARG A 110 -3.17 1.03 -5.18
C ARG A 110 -3.63 2.20 -4.35
N ARG A 111 -3.92 3.32 -5.00
CA ARG A 111 -4.56 4.46 -4.35
C ARG A 111 -6.06 4.43 -4.61
N VAL A 112 -6.84 4.56 -3.55
CA VAL A 112 -8.30 4.74 -3.60
C VAL A 112 -8.65 6.05 -2.90
N GLY A 113 -8.94 7.10 -3.68
CA GLY A 113 -9.23 8.42 -3.13
C GLY A 113 -8.04 8.99 -2.33
N GLN A 114 -8.21 9.12 -1.01
CA GLN A 114 -7.18 9.63 -0.08
C GLN A 114 -6.43 8.53 0.69
N VAL A 115 -6.64 7.25 0.35
CA VAL A 115 -5.93 6.14 0.97
C VAL A 115 -5.05 5.41 -0.04
N LEU A 116 -3.84 5.06 0.39
CA LEU A 116 -2.94 4.15 -0.31
C LEU A 116 -3.02 2.80 0.38
N VAL A 117 -3.43 1.78 -0.37
CA VAL A 117 -3.52 0.39 0.10
C VAL A 117 -2.33 -0.36 -0.47
N ILE A 118 -1.52 -0.96 0.40
CA ILE A 118 -0.43 -1.87 0.03
C ILE A 118 -0.75 -3.22 0.66
N ALA A 119 -1.01 -4.23 -0.14
CA ALA A 119 -1.38 -5.56 0.35
C ALA A 119 -0.64 -6.64 -0.43
N ARG A 120 -0.38 -7.77 0.23
CA ARG A 120 0.14 -8.96 -0.44
C ARG A 120 -1.01 -9.84 -0.87
N GLU A 121 -1.25 -10.01 -2.16
CA GLU A 121 -2.14 -11.05 -2.66
C GLU A 121 -1.63 -12.42 -2.19
N ARG A 122 -2.54 -13.30 -1.73
CA ARG A 122 -2.19 -14.69 -1.42
C ARG A 122 -1.72 -15.33 -2.73
N GLY A 123 -0.42 -15.30 -2.97
CA GLY A 123 0.20 -16.15 -3.97
C GLY A 123 -0.08 -17.58 -3.53
N GLU A 124 -0.79 -18.32 -4.37
CA GLU A 124 -0.90 -19.76 -4.25
C GLU A 124 0.53 -20.31 -4.20
N GLU A 125 0.94 -20.82 -3.04
CA GLU A 125 2.18 -21.59 -2.91
C GLU A 125 1.89 -22.94 -3.55
N GLU A 126 2.24 -23.08 -4.83
CA GLU A 126 2.29 -24.36 -5.54
C GLU A 126 3.66 -25.04 -5.35
#